data_AF-A0A098BH30-F1
#
_entry.id   AF-A0A098BH30-F1
#
_cell.length_a   1.000
_cell.length_b   1.000
_cell.length_c   1.000
_cell.angle_alpha   90.00
_cell.angle_beta   90.00
_cell.angle_gamma   90.00
#
_symmetry.space_group_name_H-M   'P 1'
#
loop_
_entity.id
_entity.type
_entity.pdbx_description
1 polymer ?
#
loop_
_entity_poly.entity_id
_entity_poly.type
_entity_poly.pdbx_seq_one_letter_code
_entity_poly.pdbx_strand_id
1 'polypeptide(L)'
;MFSPQNTPLCDSVTLAYRRVRAEPGQLTVLRRALERWLDAVHVSPELTRDVLLASYEALANAVEHAYRDGASGTLDLEATLIPGDRQVEVAIIDRGSWRANDTDPGTSSRGHGLTLINSLSDTATVAPAETGTVVTMRWSI
;
A
#
# COMPACT_ATOMS: atom_id res chain seq x y z
N MET A 1 0.88 1.31 47.13
CA MET A 1 1.28 2.15 45.98
C MET A 1 1.50 1.23 44.79
N PHE A 2 0.47 1.00 43.99
CA PHE A 2 0.55 0.39 42.66
C PHE A 2 -0.65 0.93 41.88
N SER A 3 -0.42 1.94 41.05
CA SER A 3 -1.41 2.37 40.07
C SER A 3 -1.27 1.49 38.85
N PRO A 4 -2.34 0.88 38.32
CA PRO A 4 -2.31 0.36 36.97
C PRO A 4 -2.19 1.54 36.00
N GLN A 5 -1.08 1.59 35.26
CA GLN A 5 -0.96 2.50 34.11
C GLN A 5 -1.84 1.93 33.01
N ASN A 6 -3.07 2.44 32.90
CA ASN A 6 -3.96 2.12 31.81
C ASN A 6 -3.50 2.94 30.58
N THR A 7 -2.50 2.43 29.87
CA THR A 7 -2.13 2.94 28.55
C THR A 7 -3.35 2.79 27.64
N PRO A 8 -3.85 3.85 26.98
CA PRO A 8 -4.95 3.68 26.05
C PRO A 8 -4.46 2.75 24.92
N LEU A 9 -5.04 1.55 24.85
CA LEU A 9 -5.01 0.72 23.66
C LEU A 9 -5.76 1.54 22.62
N CYS A 10 -5.04 2.34 21.82
CA CYS A 10 -5.61 2.81 20.57
C CYS A 10 -5.75 1.58 19.70
N ASP A 11 -6.93 0.94 19.78
CA ASP A 11 -7.24 -0.22 18.98
C ASP A 11 -7.11 0.19 17.51
N SER A 12 -6.00 -0.21 16.89
CA SER A 12 -5.78 0.01 15.47
C SER A 12 -6.80 -0.79 14.69
N VAL A 13 -7.44 -0.17 13.70
CA VAL A 13 -8.38 -0.87 12.82
C VAL A 13 -7.60 -1.31 11.59
N THR A 14 -7.64 -2.60 11.23
CA THR A 14 -6.85 -3.13 10.11
C THR A 14 -7.72 -3.83 9.07
N LEU A 15 -7.45 -3.54 7.80
CA LEU A 15 -7.86 -4.32 6.64
C LEU A 15 -6.67 -5.15 6.15
N ALA A 16 -6.85 -6.45 5.94
CA ALA A 16 -5.80 -7.31 5.42
C ALA A 16 -6.32 -8.27 4.34
N TYR A 17 -5.64 -8.27 3.18
CA TYR A 17 -5.74 -9.27 2.14
C TYR A 17 -4.37 -9.94 1.98
N ARG A 18 -4.34 -11.28 1.97
CA ARG A 18 -3.11 -12.06 1.89
C ARG A 18 -3.17 -13.02 0.71
N ARG A 19 -2.03 -13.17 0.04
CA ARG A 19 -1.81 -14.09 -1.08
C ARG A 19 -2.83 -13.92 -2.22
N VAL A 20 -3.25 -12.69 -2.48
CA VAL A 20 -4.16 -12.38 -3.59
C VAL A 20 -3.38 -12.51 -4.89
N ARG A 21 -3.99 -13.10 -5.94
CA ARG A 21 -3.31 -13.26 -7.23
C ARG A 21 -2.89 -11.90 -7.79
N ALA A 22 -1.65 -11.82 -8.27
CA ALA A 22 -1.09 -10.61 -8.88
C ALA A 22 -1.60 -10.45 -10.32
N GLU A 23 -2.90 -10.20 -10.49
CA GLU A 23 -3.56 -10.03 -11.80
C GLU A 23 -4.44 -8.76 -11.80
N PRO A 24 -4.62 -8.08 -12.96
CA PRO A 24 -5.36 -6.81 -13.04
C PRO A 24 -6.77 -6.85 -12.43
N GLY A 25 -7.46 -7.98 -12.58
CA GLY A 25 -8.81 -8.17 -12.02
C GLY A 25 -8.86 -8.04 -10.50
N GLN A 26 -7.81 -8.48 -9.79
CA GLN A 26 -7.76 -8.39 -8.33
C GLN A 26 -7.46 -6.97 -7.84
N LEU A 27 -6.78 -6.14 -8.63
CA LEU A 27 -6.46 -4.78 -8.22
C LEU A 27 -7.71 -3.93 -8.05
N THR A 28 -8.70 -4.15 -8.91
CA THR A 28 -10.02 -3.50 -8.79
C THR A 28 -10.75 -3.95 -7.53
N VAL A 29 -10.65 -5.23 -7.15
CA VAL A 29 -11.25 -5.77 -5.93
C VAL A 29 -10.60 -5.17 -4.69
N LEU A 30 -9.27 -5.15 -4.65
CA LEU A 30 -8.48 -4.57 -3.55
C LEU A 30 -8.75 -3.08 -3.38
N ARG A 31 -8.75 -2.31 -4.49
CA ARG A 31 -9.06 -0.87 -4.46
C ARG A 31 -10.43 -0.61 -3.84
N ARG A 32 -11.47 -1.33 -4.28
CA ARG A 32 -12.84 -1.17 -3.73
C ARG A 32 -12.93 -1.59 -2.27
N ALA A 33 -12.14 -2.58 -1.85
CA ALA A 33 -12.11 -3.00 -0.44
C ALA A 33 -11.44 -1.93 0.43
N LEU A 34 -10.34 -1.35 -0.05
CA LEU A 34 -9.66 -0.24 0.62
C LEU A 34 -10.56 0.99 0.72
N GLU A 35 -11.28 1.35 -0.35
CA GLU A 35 -12.23 2.46 -0.38
C GLU A 35 -13.31 2.30 0.70
N ARG A 36 -13.98 1.14 0.74
CA ARG A 36 -15.00 0.85 1.77
C ARG A 36 -14.44 0.89 3.19
N TRP A 37 -13.19 0.47 3.37
CA TRP A 37 -12.55 0.49 4.68
C TRP A 37 -12.20 1.92 5.11
N LEU A 38 -11.67 2.75 4.21
CA LEU A 38 -11.39 4.17 4.46
C LEU A 38 -12.67 4.93 4.84
N ASP A 39 -13.79 4.64 4.16
CA ASP A 39 -15.10 5.18 4.50
C ASP A 39 -15.55 4.73 5.90
N ALA A 40 -15.41 3.43 6.21
CA ALA A 40 -15.80 2.88 7.51
C ALA A 40 -15.01 3.45 8.69
N VAL A 41 -13.75 3.82 8.46
CA VAL A 41 -12.90 4.47 9.46
C VAL A 41 -12.91 6.00 9.38
N HIS A 42 -13.83 6.58 8.60
CA HIS A 42 -14.13 8.02 8.52
C HIS A 42 -12.94 8.89 8.05
N VAL A 43 -12.13 8.38 7.13
CA VAL A 43 -11.09 9.19 6.46
C VAL A 43 -11.75 10.23 5.55
N SER A 44 -11.18 11.44 5.46
CA SER A 44 -11.75 12.50 4.63
C SER A 44 -11.78 12.10 3.15
N PRO A 45 -12.77 12.59 2.36
CA PRO A 45 -12.87 12.24 0.94
C PRO A 45 -11.62 12.58 0.13
N GLU A 46 -10.98 13.70 0.45
CA GLU A 46 -9.74 14.15 -0.21
C GLU A 46 -8.61 13.15 0.04
N LEU A 47 -8.42 12.77 1.30
CA LEU A 47 -7.37 11.84 1.66
C LEU A 47 -7.67 10.42 1.17
N THR A 48 -8.93 9.99 1.19
CA THR A 48 -9.36 8.72 0.60
C THR A 48 -8.96 8.63 -0.87
N ARG A 49 -9.12 9.70 -1.65
CA ARG A 49 -8.69 9.74 -3.05
C ARG A 49 -7.18 9.53 -3.18
N ASP A 50 -6.38 10.21 -2.35
CA ASP A 50 -4.92 10.15 -2.41
C ASP A 50 -4.40 8.76 -2.02
N VAL A 51 -4.94 8.18 -0.93
CA VAL A 51 -4.64 6.81 -0.49
C VAL A 51 -4.97 5.81 -1.60
N LEU A 52 -6.16 5.90 -2.21
CA LEU A 52 -6.59 4.98 -3.26
C LEU A 52 -5.74 5.07 -4.52
N LEU A 53 -5.34 6.29 -4.91
CA LEU A 53 -4.52 6.49 -6.11
C LEU A 53 -3.09 5.95 -5.87
N ALA A 54 -2.44 6.34 -4.77
CA ALA A 54 -1.10 5.86 -4.44
C ALA A 54 -1.05 4.33 -4.26
N SER A 55 -2.05 3.76 -3.57
CA SER A 55 -2.15 2.31 -3.40
C SER A 55 -2.38 1.57 -4.71
N TYR A 56 -3.17 2.14 -5.62
CA TYR A 56 -3.38 1.55 -6.93
C TYR A 56 -2.11 1.57 -7.79
N GLU A 57 -1.34 2.66 -7.78
CA GLU A 57 -0.03 2.73 -8.45
C GLU A 57 0.94 1.69 -7.89
N ALA A 58 0.99 1.53 -6.57
CA ALA A 58 1.86 0.55 -5.94
C ALA A 58 1.46 -0.89 -6.30
N LEU A 59 0.15 -1.20 -6.31
CA LEU A 59 -0.36 -2.51 -6.75
C LEU A 59 -0.09 -2.77 -8.24
N ALA A 60 -0.29 -1.76 -9.10
CA ALA A 60 -0.04 -1.85 -10.54
C ALA A 60 1.44 -2.12 -10.81
N ASN A 61 2.33 -1.37 -10.14
CA ASN A 61 3.77 -1.58 -10.23
C ASN A 61 4.16 -3.01 -9.80
N ALA A 62 3.57 -3.54 -8.73
CA ALA A 62 3.82 -4.92 -8.31
C ALA A 62 3.39 -5.94 -9.39
N VAL A 63 2.22 -5.78 -10.00
CA VAL A 63 1.75 -6.68 -11.07
C VAL A 63 2.61 -6.58 -12.32
N GLU A 64 2.93 -5.36 -12.77
CA GLU A 64 3.63 -5.11 -14.03
C GLU A 64 5.13 -5.44 -13.98
N HIS A 65 5.77 -5.21 -12.83
CA HIS A 65 7.22 -5.31 -12.71
C HIS A 65 7.68 -6.52 -11.92
N ALA A 66 6.96 -6.95 -10.87
CA ALA A 66 7.40 -8.06 -10.04
C ALA A 66 7.17 -9.44 -10.69
N TYR A 67 6.26 -9.51 -11.66
CA TYR A 67 5.80 -10.78 -12.28
C TYR A 67 5.83 -10.78 -13.82
N ARG A 68 6.66 -9.93 -14.42
CA ARG A 68 6.76 -9.67 -15.87
C ARG A 68 6.94 -10.92 -16.76
N ASP A 69 7.54 -11.99 -16.26
CA ASP A 69 7.89 -13.20 -17.03
C ASP A 69 6.82 -14.32 -16.99
N GLY A 70 5.56 -13.97 -16.69
CA GLY A 70 4.45 -14.95 -16.63
C GLY A 70 4.40 -15.77 -15.34
N ALA A 71 5.15 -15.35 -14.32
CA ALA A 71 5.10 -15.96 -13.00
C ALA A 71 3.74 -15.67 -12.34
N SER A 72 3.04 -16.72 -11.90
CA SER A 72 1.84 -16.56 -11.07
C SER A 72 2.24 -16.05 -9.69
N GLY A 73 2.17 -14.74 -9.53
CA GLY A 73 2.52 -14.04 -8.31
C GLY A 73 1.38 -13.92 -7.31
N THR A 74 1.74 -13.57 -6.07
CA THR A 74 0.76 -13.11 -5.09
C THR A 74 1.18 -11.82 -4.42
N LEU A 75 0.18 -11.05 -4.01
CA LEU A 75 0.36 -9.78 -3.34
C LEU A 75 -0.53 -9.71 -2.10
N ASP A 76 -0.02 -9.00 -1.10
CA ASP A 76 -0.74 -8.70 0.12
C ASP A 76 -1.01 -7.20 0.16
N LEU A 77 -2.18 -6.83 0.67
CA LEU A 77 -2.55 -5.47 1.00
C LEU A 77 -2.88 -5.43 2.48
N GLU A 78 -2.25 -4.52 3.20
CA GLU A 78 -2.58 -4.19 4.57
C GLU A 78 -2.84 -2.70 4.68
N ALA A 79 -3.93 -2.32 5.33
CA ALA A 79 -4.21 -0.93 5.66
C ALA A 79 -4.57 -0.86 7.13
N THR A 80 -3.92 0.03 7.88
CA THR A 80 -4.11 0.17 9.32
C THR A 80 -4.35 1.64 9.64
N LEU A 81 -5.46 1.90 10.33
CA LEU A 81 -5.70 3.16 11.01
C LEU A 81 -5.05 3.05 12.39
N ILE A 82 -4.18 3.99 12.73
CA ILE A 82 -3.49 4.11 14.01
C ILE A 82 -4.03 5.37 14.71
N PRO A 83 -5.09 5.27 15.54
CA PRO A 83 -5.74 6.45 16.12
C PRO A 83 -4.81 7.29 17.00
N GLY A 84 -3.89 6.63 17.71
CA GLY A 84 -2.96 7.29 18.63
C GLY A 84 -2.00 8.23 17.92
N ASP A 85 -1.57 7.86 16.72
CA ASP A 85 -0.62 8.63 15.90
C ASP A 85 -1.34 9.47 14.84
N ARG A 86 -2.68 9.39 14.81
CA ARG A 86 -3.52 10.02 13.79
C ARG A 86 -2.99 9.72 12.39
N GLN A 87 -2.84 8.43 12.09
CA GLN A 87 -2.20 8.01 10.86
C GLN A 87 -2.95 6.85 10.18
N VAL A 88 -3.00 6.90 8.85
CA VAL A 88 -3.30 5.74 8.02
C VAL A 88 -2.00 5.23 7.42
N GLU A 89 -1.72 3.95 7.60
CA GLU A 89 -0.61 3.24 6.98
C GLU A 89 -1.16 2.22 5.98
N VAL A 90 -0.59 2.18 4.78
CA VAL A 90 -0.86 1.12 3.79
C VAL A 90 0.44 0.44 3.41
N ALA A 91 0.47 -0.89 3.54
CA ALA A 91 1.56 -1.73 3.11
C ALA A 91 1.10 -2.66 1.97
N ILE A 92 1.87 -2.66 0.88
CA ILE A 92 1.71 -3.58 -0.25
C ILE A 92 2.95 -4.45 -0.30
N ILE A 93 2.74 -5.77 -0.24
CA ILE A 93 3.82 -6.75 -0.21
C ILE A 93 3.69 -7.61 -1.45
N ASP A 94 4.67 -7.57 -2.33
CA ASP A 94 4.80 -8.55 -3.39
C ASP A 94 5.90 -9.57 -3.07
N ARG A 95 5.80 -10.72 -3.72
CA ARG A 95 6.76 -11.83 -3.61
C ARG A 95 7.57 -12.02 -4.90
N GLY A 96 7.58 -10.99 -5.74
CA GLY A 96 8.33 -10.96 -6.98
C GLY A 96 9.55 -10.07 -6.83
N SER A 97 10.12 -9.68 -7.96
CA SER A 97 11.26 -8.76 -7.97
C SER A 97 10.78 -7.40 -8.44
N TRP A 98 10.46 -6.51 -7.50
CA TRP A 98 10.14 -5.11 -7.82
C TRP A 98 11.30 -4.45 -8.55
N ARG A 99 11.11 -4.09 -9.83
CA ARG A 99 12.09 -3.35 -10.62
C ARG A 99 11.69 -1.90 -10.73
N ALA A 100 12.02 -1.12 -9.69
CA ALA A 100 11.79 0.34 -9.67
C ALA A 100 12.62 1.09 -10.73
N ASN A 101 13.74 0.50 -11.16
CA ASN A 101 14.84 1.20 -11.85
C ASN A 101 15.32 0.47 -13.13
N ASP A 102 14.45 -0.19 -13.88
CA ASP A 102 14.77 -0.44 -15.29
C ASP A 102 14.69 0.92 -16.02
N THR A 103 15.76 1.70 -15.88
CA THR A 103 16.07 2.92 -16.63
C THR A 103 16.44 2.52 -18.05
N ASP A 104 15.52 1.86 -18.77
CA ASP A 104 15.66 1.64 -20.20
C ASP A 104 15.19 2.93 -20.89
N PRO A 105 16.10 3.74 -21.48
CA PRO A 105 15.81 5.10 -21.95
C PRO A 105 14.79 5.20 -23.10
N GLY A 106 14.15 4.09 -23.49
CA GLY A 106 13.17 4.03 -24.59
C GLY A 106 11.69 4.07 -24.18
N THR A 107 11.32 4.01 -22.89
CA THR A 107 9.89 3.96 -22.48
C THR A 107 9.54 5.10 -21.52
N SER A 108 9.04 6.21 -22.07
CA SER A 108 8.74 7.48 -21.41
C SER A 108 7.60 7.49 -20.37
N SER A 109 7.03 6.34 -20.00
CA SER A 109 5.93 6.23 -19.04
C SER A 109 6.27 5.54 -17.70
N ARG A 110 7.47 4.96 -17.56
CA ARG A 110 7.77 3.96 -16.49
C ARG A 110 8.31 4.50 -15.15
N GLY A 111 8.50 5.81 -14.98
CA GLY A 111 8.98 6.44 -13.73
C GLY A 111 7.93 7.22 -12.94
N HIS A 112 6.70 7.31 -13.44
CA HIS A 112 5.67 8.16 -12.86
C HIS A 112 5.02 7.57 -11.60
N GLY A 113 4.85 6.25 -11.51
CA GLY A 113 4.14 5.62 -10.40
C GLY A 113 4.77 5.91 -9.03
N LEU A 114 6.09 5.74 -8.88
CA LEU A 114 6.77 6.06 -7.62
C LEU A 114 6.80 7.57 -7.32
N THR A 115 6.92 8.40 -8.36
CA THR A 115 6.81 9.86 -8.23
C THR A 115 5.43 10.26 -7.72
N LEU A 116 4.38 9.63 -8.24
CA LEU A 116 3.00 9.89 -7.84
C LEU A 116 2.75 9.41 -6.41
N ILE A 117 3.19 8.21 -6.06
CA ILE A 117 3.15 7.69 -4.68
C ILE A 117 3.81 8.67 -3.71
N ASN A 118 5.05 9.09 -3.98
CA ASN A 118 5.77 10.03 -3.13
C ASN A 118 5.08 11.39 -3.03
N SER A 119 4.38 11.84 -4.08
CA SER A 119 3.68 13.13 -4.07
C SER A 119 2.35 13.11 -3.31
N LEU A 120 1.74 11.94 -3.18
CA LEU A 120 0.42 11.77 -2.57
C LEU A 120 0.49 11.33 -1.11
N SER A 121 1.62 10.78 -0.65
CA SER A 121 1.83 10.32 0.73
C SER A 121 2.76 11.25 1.51
N ASP A 122 2.56 11.35 2.83
CA ASP A 122 3.51 12.06 3.71
C ASP A 122 4.86 11.34 3.73
N THR A 123 4.82 10.01 3.75
CA THR A 123 6.02 9.17 3.59
C THR A 123 5.70 7.96 2.75
N ALA A 124 6.64 7.57 1.89
CA ALA A 124 6.63 6.31 1.18
C ALA A 124 8.03 5.67 1.26
N THR A 125 8.06 4.39 1.55
CA THR A 125 9.29 3.60 1.64
C THR A 125 9.14 2.34 0.82
N VAL A 126 10.19 1.99 0.08
CA VAL A 126 10.28 0.74 -0.69
C VAL A 126 11.46 -0.03 -0.12
N ALA A 127 11.18 -1.19 0.46
CA ALA A 127 12.19 -2.02 1.11
C ALA A 127 12.19 -3.43 0.51
N PRO A 128 13.37 -4.02 0.25
CA PRO A 128 13.45 -5.45 -0.05
C PRO A 128 13.05 -6.26 1.19
N ALA A 129 12.32 -7.34 0.99
CA ALA A 129 12.04 -8.37 1.98
C ALA A 129 12.63 -9.71 1.52
N GLU A 130 12.74 -10.69 2.41
CA GLU A 130 13.34 -12.00 2.11
C GLU A 130 12.77 -12.66 0.84
N THR A 131 11.50 -12.42 0.54
CA THR A 131 10.82 -13.02 -0.60
C THR A 131 10.29 -12.02 -1.63
N GLY A 132 10.64 -10.74 -1.57
CA GLY A 132 10.14 -9.75 -2.53
C GLY A 132 10.32 -8.31 -2.08
N THR A 133 9.27 -7.48 -2.22
CA THR A 133 9.33 -6.06 -1.91
C THR A 133 8.12 -5.61 -1.09
N VAL A 134 8.37 -4.69 -0.17
CA VAL A 134 7.34 -4.03 0.64
C VAL A 134 7.34 -2.55 0.31
N VAL A 135 6.19 -2.05 -0.14
CA VAL A 135 5.91 -0.62 -0.29
C VAL A 135 5.04 -0.20 0.88
N THR A 136 5.56 0.67 1.75
CA THR A 136 4.80 1.22 2.89
C THR A 136 4.59 2.71 2.67
N MET A 137 3.33 3.14 2.72
CA MET A 137 2.91 4.52 2.55
C MET A 137 2.13 4.97 3.78
N ARG A 138 2.29 6.23 4.18
CA ARG A 138 1.63 6.80 5.36
C ARG A 138 1.06 8.18 5.10
N TRP A 139 -0.05 8.45 5.77
CA TRP A 139 -0.76 9.73 5.75
C TRP A 139 -1.25 10.11 7.13
N SER A 140 -1.12 11.38 7.48
CA SER A 140 -1.65 11.97 8.70
C SER A 140 -3.15 12.29 8.53
N ILE A 141 -3.96 12.06 9.57
CA ILE A 141 -5.42 12.34 9.61
C ILE A 141 -5.80 13.35 10.69
#